data_AF-A0AAD8E2F5-F1
#
_entry.id   AF-A0AAD8E2F5-F1
#
_cell.length_a   1.000
_cell.length_b   1.000
_cell.length_c   1.000
_cell.angle_alpha   90.00
_cell.angle_beta   90.00
_cell.angle_gamma   90.00
#
_symmetry.space_group_name_H-M   'P 1'
#
loop_
_entity.id
_entity.type
_entity.pdbx_description
1 polymer ?
#
loop_
_entity_poly.entity_id
_entity_poly.type
_entity_poly.pdbx_seq_one_letter_code
_entity_poly.pdbx_strand_id
1 'polypeptide(L)'
;EDQPKGFVIRASLAGITSSSINIRETLSALTTEREEEEEEDKALKLALSGSTSHEFVELYPNHHNQFEMTSYIQLYNEIILLMNVTNKLREYFNEKFNEVYNLKEREMAHVREKNARLYHVLSEMNKTDIEAIEPSWTQDEQPERIMTVEDKEVPISPYISPSEQMILDQLAAEEEAFRLAQLADNFRELALITMMDGVLELRWEDEIKKDIPKPKCMLDTGEKTPKDYNEEELRAIRCRILKTSIMFSVYAEKRNLIESTKEFNWKNRRISDSVLKFNNRLADLFLLKLKIESAIGYENLKIIRGKYRRAEYKRVSLNALTGLRSEINNKEACVIALQEKIQQIQTWTSDCRGIYEAMATRDRNLERNFRKEFPDVSVVVMEQLIKFFKRRPKIYQKAQLSVTLLNELSRCTTSTDKSSFFPTEYLDFLKALDGIDNYSNSPPIINEELWNSLCRIRRLKLESELKTRRAALEVAESEQTVSIYQKRLANEKQNLLTLQDKLQKIKDDLLEIKHNTEIQIVMKGGLVEVKTTGSLSDFSNAVLITRGKVEAINELVRKAGKKKLAAMYRLGIFVEEFL
;
A
#
# COMPACT_ATOMS: atom_id res chain seq x y z
N GLU A 1 6.10 39.41 38.78
CA GLU A 1 4.96 40.30 39.04
C GLU A 1 4.35 40.65 37.70
N ASP A 2 3.24 40.00 37.35
CA ASP A 2 2.31 40.47 36.32
C ASP A 2 1.07 39.57 36.38
N GLN A 3 0.05 40.08 37.08
CA GLN A 3 -1.30 39.51 37.08
C GLN A 3 -2.08 40.04 35.86
N PRO A 4 -2.85 39.20 35.14
CA PRO A 4 -3.81 39.70 34.17
C PRO A 4 -5.08 40.18 34.89
N LYS A 5 -5.48 41.40 34.53
CA LYS A 5 -6.65 42.13 35.03
C LYS A 5 -7.94 41.35 34.82
N GLY A 6 -8.65 41.08 35.91
CA GLY A 6 -10.01 40.54 35.90
C GLY A 6 -11.02 41.54 35.34
N PHE A 7 -11.84 41.08 34.39
CA PHE A 7 -13.02 41.79 33.91
C PHE A 7 -14.09 41.80 35.01
N VAL A 8 -14.43 42.99 35.51
CA VAL A 8 -15.55 43.19 36.45
C VAL A 8 -16.81 43.52 35.65
N ILE A 9 -17.71 42.55 35.50
CA ILE A 9 -19.08 42.80 35.04
C ILE A 9 -19.91 43.20 36.27
N ARG A 10 -20.22 44.49 36.41
CA ARG A 10 -21.25 44.97 37.34
C ARG A 10 -22.62 44.69 36.73
N ALA A 11 -23.28 43.61 37.16
CA ALA A 11 -24.71 43.41 36.95
C ALA A 11 -25.48 44.04 38.12
N SER A 12 -26.44 44.91 37.82
CA SER A 12 -27.35 45.51 38.79
C SER A 12 -28.29 44.45 39.38
N LEU A 13 -28.21 44.24 40.69
CA LEU A 13 -29.17 43.45 41.45
C LEU A 13 -30.42 44.28 41.75
N ALA A 14 -31.49 44.00 41.03
CA ALA A 14 -32.85 44.33 41.46
C ALA A 14 -33.78 43.19 41.06
N GLY A 15 -34.15 42.37 42.06
CA GLY A 15 -35.29 41.45 42.02
C GLY A 15 -35.07 40.17 41.23
N ILE A 16 -34.88 39.05 41.93
CA ILE A 16 -35.67 37.81 41.82
C ILE A 16 -35.12 36.84 42.87
N THR A 17 -36.01 36.43 43.75
CA THR A 17 -35.83 35.45 44.81
C THR A 17 -35.75 34.02 44.25
N SER A 18 -34.97 33.18 44.94
CA SER A 18 -35.02 31.71 44.97
C SER A 18 -34.82 30.94 43.64
N SER A 19 -33.56 30.71 43.28
CA SER A 19 -33.09 29.39 42.85
C SER A 19 -31.57 29.37 42.87
N SER A 20 -30.99 28.72 43.88
CA SER A 20 -29.58 28.36 43.91
C SER A 20 -29.30 27.35 42.79
N ILE A 21 -29.08 27.85 41.57
CA ILE A 21 -28.54 27.06 40.47
C ILE A 21 -27.11 26.71 40.89
N ASN A 22 -26.88 25.42 41.03
CA ASN A 22 -25.65 24.86 41.57
C ASN A 22 -24.53 25.05 40.54
N ILE A 23 -23.83 26.19 40.62
CA ILE A 23 -22.78 26.59 39.66
C ILE A 23 -21.69 25.52 39.50
N ARG A 24 -21.49 24.67 40.52
CA ARG A 24 -20.60 23.51 40.48
C ARG A 24 -21.11 22.38 39.57
N GLU A 25 -22.41 22.10 39.53
CA GLU A 25 -22.99 21.09 38.65
C GLU A 25 -23.00 21.56 37.20
N THR A 26 -23.23 22.85 36.95
CA THR A 26 -23.11 23.41 35.58
C THR A 26 -21.66 23.45 35.10
N LEU A 27 -20.69 23.72 35.97
CA LEU A 27 -19.27 23.66 35.62
C LEU A 27 -18.79 22.21 35.44
N SER A 28 -19.27 21.26 36.26
CA SER A 28 -18.95 19.84 36.06
C SER A 28 -19.57 19.29 34.78
N ALA A 29 -20.79 19.72 34.44
CA ALA A 29 -21.46 19.41 33.18
C ALA A 29 -20.71 20.00 31.97
N LEU A 30 -20.27 21.26 32.04
CA LEU A 30 -19.44 21.88 31.00
C LEU A 30 -18.06 21.24 30.85
N THR A 31 -17.46 20.72 31.93
CA THR A 31 -16.20 19.95 31.83
C THR A 31 -16.43 18.54 31.31
N THR A 32 -17.56 17.89 31.64
CA THR A 32 -17.90 16.58 31.06
C THR A 32 -18.25 16.69 29.59
N GLU A 33 -19.01 17.70 29.16
CA GLU A 33 -19.29 17.97 27.74
C GLU A 33 -18.01 18.24 26.94
N ARG A 34 -17.02 18.94 27.55
CA ARG A 34 -15.74 19.23 26.89
C ARG A 34 -14.77 18.04 26.87
N GLU A 35 -14.80 17.18 27.88
CA GLU A 35 -14.07 15.91 27.90
C GLU A 35 -14.69 14.90 26.92
N GLU A 36 -16.03 14.88 26.79
CA GLU A 36 -16.75 14.09 25.79
C GLU A 36 -16.46 14.56 24.35
N GLU A 37 -16.42 15.87 24.09
CA GLU A 37 -16.01 16.44 22.79
C GLU A 37 -14.53 16.11 22.46
N GLU A 38 -13.62 16.15 23.44
CA GLU A 38 -12.21 15.79 23.24
C GLU A 38 -12.00 14.28 23.03
N GLU A 39 -12.81 13.42 23.66
CA GLU A 39 -12.82 11.98 23.40
C GLU A 39 -13.41 11.64 22.04
N GLU A 40 -14.49 12.32 21.62
CA GLU A 40 -15.06 12.16 20.28
C GLU A 40 -14.07 12.61 19.19
N ASP A 41 -13.35 13.72 19.39
CA ASP A 41 -12.31 14.20 18.47
C ASP A 41 -11.10 13.28 18.41
N LYS A 42 -10.70 12.69 19.54
CA LYS A 42 -9.65 11.66 19.56
C LYS A 42 -10.11 10.41 18.81
N ALA A 43 -11.33 9.93 19.06
CA ALA A 43 -11.90 8.75 18.39
C ALA A 43 -12.05 8.96 16.87
N LEU A 44 -12.47 10.16 16.43
CA LEU A 44 -12.51 10.56 15.02
C LEU A 44 -11.10 10.57 14.39
N LYS A 45 -10.10 11.12 15.11
CA LYS A 45 -8.70 11.08 14.67
C LYS A 45 -8.15 9.66 14.58
N LEU A 46 -8.51 8.74 15.48
CA LEU A 46 -8.07 7.34 15.36
C LEU A 46 -8.75 6.62 14.19
N ALA A 47 -10.06 6.82 13.99
CA ALA A 47 -10.81 6.19 12.90
C ALA A 47 -10.27 6.61 11.52
N LEU A 48 -9.86 7.87 11.39
CA LEU A 48 -9.24 8.44 10.19
C LEU A 48 -7.75 8.04 10.03
N SER A 49 -7.08 7.62 11.10
CA SER A 49 -5.72 7.06 11.02
C SER A 49 -5.66 5.71 10.29
N GLY A 50 -6.82 5.08 10.09
CA GLY A 50 -7.01 3.78 9.42
C GLY A 50 -6.23 2.64 10.03
N SER A 51 -5.91 2.72 11.32
CA SER A 51 -5.28 1.65 12.07
C SER A 51 -5.75 1.67 13.52
N THR A 52 -5.64 0.52 14.18
CA THR A 52 -5.92 0.31 15.61
C THR A 52 -4.64 0.26 16.46
N SER A 53 -3.46 0.49 15.87
CA SER A 53 -2.17 0.38 16.57
C SER A 53 -2.03 1.32 17.77
N HIS A 54 -2.71 2.46 17.74
CA HIS A 54 -2.72 3.46 18.81
C HIS A 54 -3.33 2.93 20.12
N GLU A 55 -4.13 1.85 20.09
CA GLU A 55 -4.70 1.23 21.30
C GLU A 55 -3.64 0.44 22.08
N PHE A 56 -2.58 -0.01 21.42
CA PHE A 56 -1.58 -0.93 21.99
C PHE A 56 -0.23 -0.26 22.19
N VAL A 57 0.17 0.63 21.30
CA VAL A 57 1.51 1.22 21.27
C VAL A 57 1.43 2.71 20.99
N GLU A 58 2.24 3.50 21.70
CA GLU A 58 2.42 4.92 21.42
C GLU A 58 3.07 5.15 20.05
N LEU A 59 2.36 5.88 19.20
CA LEU A 59 2.82 6.25 17.86
C LEU A 59 3.83 7.40 17.94
N TYR A 60 4.80 7.39 17.03
CA TYR A 60 5.74 8.50 16.92
C TYR A 60 5.04 9.80 16.50
N PRO A 61 5.41 10.96 17.07
CA PRO A 61 4.80 12.25 16.71
C PRO A 61 4.97 12.62 15.23
N ASN A 62 5.98 12.06 14.57
CA ASN A 62 6.34 12.36 13.18
C ASN A 62 5.56 11.53 12.16
N HIS A 63 4.59 10.70 12.59
CA HIS A 63 3.70 10.01 11.65
C HIS A 63 2.87 11.02 10.87
N HIS A 64 2.75 10.77 9.58
CA HIS A 64 1.93 11.60 8.70
C HIS A 64 0.51 11.06 8.60
N ASN A 65 -0.48 11.96 8.56
CA ASN A 65 -1.86 11.56 8.33
C ASN A 65 -2.03 11.02 6.90
N GLN A 66 -2.87 9.99 6.71
CA GLN A 66 -3.09 9.36 5.40
C GLN A 66 -3.48 10.35 4.30
N PHE A 67 -4.19 11.43 4.66
CA PHE A 67 -4.63 12.47 3.73
C PHE A 67 -3.52 13.44 3.31
N GLU A 68 -2.45 13.55 4.11
CA GLU A 68 -1.34 14.49 3.89
C GLU A 68 -0.17 13.84 3.15
N MET A 69 -0.23 12.52 2.98
CA MET A 69 0.82 11.69 2.37
C MET A 69 0.89 11.86 0.85
N THR A 70 1.51 12.95 0.41
CA THR A 70 1.60 13.33 -1.01
C THR A 70 3.03 13.30 -1.55
N SER A 71 4.05 13.49 -0.72
CA SER A 71 5.44 13.54 -1.16
C SER A 71 6.12 12.17 -1.15
N TYR A 72 7.04 11.96 -2.10
CA TYR A 72 7.91 10.78 -2.17
C TYR A 72 8.72 10.57 -0.87
N ILE A 73 9.20 11.66 -0.25
CA ILE A 73 10.01 11.60 0.98
C ILE A 73 9.13 11.27 2.18
N GLN A 74 7.93 11.85 2.26
CA GLN A 74 6.95 11.53 3.30
C GLN A 74 6.59 10.04 3.24
N LEU A 75 6.27 9.52 2.04
CA LEU A 75 6.02 8.10 1.80
C LEU A 75 7.17 7.21 2.28
N TYR A 76 8.42 7.61 2.02
CA TYR A 76 9.58 6.84 2.46
C TYR A 76 9.72 6.80 3.99
N ASN A 77 9.62 7.95 4.64
CA ASN A 77 9.75 8.05 6.09
C ASN A 77 8.64 7.28 6.79
N GLU A 78 7.40 7.42 6.33
CA GLU A 78 6.25 6.73 6.89
C GLU A 78 6.40 5.21 6.78
N ILE A 79 6.90 4.67 5.65
CA ILE A 79 7.15 3.23 5.51
C ILE A 79 8.11 2.73 6.61
N ILE A 80 9.18 3.48 6.90
CA ILE A 80 10.15 3.11 7.94
C ILE A 80 9.49 3.15 9.32
N LEU A 81 8.75 4.23 9.62
CA LEU A 81 8.06 4.37 10.90
C LEU A 81 7.03 3.24 11.12
N LEU A 82 6.24 2.92 10.09
CA LEU A 82 5.25 1.82 10.14
C LEU A 82 5.91 0.45 10.35
N MET A 83 7.07 0.19 9.74
CA MET A 83 7.83 -1.04 9.99
C MET A 83 8.24 -1.15 11.46
N ASN A 84 8.67 -0.04 12.06
CA ASN A 84 9.03 0.00 13.48
C ASN A 84 7.80 -0.20 14.38
N VAL A 85 6.66 0.43 14.06
CA VAL A 85 5.39 0.21 14.78
C VAL A 85 5.00 -1.27 14.74
N THR A 86 5.16 -1.93 13.59
CA THR A 86 4.85 -3.35 13.45
C THR A 86 5.74 -4.22 14.36
N ASN A 87 7.02 -3.86 14.52
CA ASN A 87 7.91 -4.57 15.44
C ASN A 87 7.51 -4.34 16.91
N LYS A 88 7.18 -3.10 17.29
CA LYS A 88 6.69 -2.79 18.65
C LYS A 88 5.40 -3.54 18.99
N LEU A 89 4.48 -3.68 18.04
CA LEU A 89 3.25 -4.48 18.23
C LEU A 89 3.57 -5.96 18.51
N ARG A 90 4.57 -6.52 17.83
CA ARG A 90 5.05 -7.90 18.09
C ARG A 90 5.70 -8.00 19.47
N GLU A 91 6.55 -7.06 19.83
CA GLU A 91 7.20 -7.00 21.15
C GLU A 91 6.17 -6.90 22.28
N TYR A 92 5.17 -6.04 22.12
CA TYR A 92 4.05 -5.90 23.07
C TYR A 92 3.27 -7.20 23.25
N PHE A 93 2.95 -7.90 22.15
CA PHE A 93 2.30 -9.20 22.26
C PHE A 93 3.19 -10.24 22.93
N ASN A 94 4.47 -10.28 22.61
CA ASN A 94 5.43 -11.21 23.22
C ASN A 94 5.54 -11.00 24.73
N GLU A 95 5.51 -9.75 25.20
CA GLU A 95 5.46 -9.44 26.63
C GLU A 95 4.22 -10.04 27.30
N LYS A 96 3.03 -9.81 26.72
CA LYS A 96 1.76 -10.37 27.22
C LYS A 96 1.68 -11.89 27.13
N PHE A 97 2.28 -12.47 26.09
CA PHE A 97 2.41 -13.92 25.96
C PHE A 97 3.31 -14.49 27.06
N ASN A 98 4.47 -13.88 27.32
CA ASN A 98 5.39 -14.31 28.37
C ASN A 98 4.75 -14.20 29.77
N GLU A 99 3.95 -13.17 30.04
CA GLU A 99 3.18 -13.06 31.29
C GLU A 99 2.23 -14.26 31.50
N VAL A 100 1.51 -14.68 30.45
CA VAL A 100 0.58 -15.82 30.51
C VAL A 100 1.32 -17.15 30.52
N TYR A 101 2.45 -17.26 29.82
CA TYR A 101 3.32 -18.43 29.88
C TYR A 101 3.85 -18.66 31.31
N ASN A 102 4.35 -17.61 31.96
CA ASN A 102 4.79 -17.67 33.36
C ASN A 102 3.62 -17.92 34.34
N LEU A 103 2.41 -17.46 34.01
CA LEU A 103 1.22 -17.79 34.79
C LEU A 103 0.88 -19.28 34.66
N LYS A 104 0.96 -19.85 33.44
CA LYS A 104 0.75 -21.27 33.19
C LYS A 104 1.73 -22.11 34.00
N GLU A 105 3.01 -21.77 33.97
CA GLU A 105 4.04 -22.49 34.73
C GLU A 105 3.73 -22.53 36.24
N ARG A 106 3.29 -21.40 36.81
CA ARG A 106 2.88 -21.33 38.23
C ARG A 106 1.62 -22.15 38.52
N GLU A 107 0.58 -22.03 37.70
CA GLU A 107 -0.65 -22.83 37.87
C GLU A 107 -0.36 -24.32 37.74
N MET A 108 0.48 -24.73 36.79
CA MET A 108 0.92 -26.12 36.61
C MET A 108 1.66 -26.64 37.85
N ALA A 109 2.55 -25.83 38.44
CA ALA A 109 3.23 -26.18 39.69
C ALA A 109 2.23 -26.31 40.86
N HIS A 110 1.26 -25.40 40.97
CA HIS A 110 0.20 -25.48 41.97
C HIS A 110 -0.73 -26.69 41.79
N VAL A 111 -1.06 -27.07 40.55
CA VAL A 111 -1.83 -28.27 40.26
C VAL A 111 -1.03 -29.51 40.62
N ARG A 112 0.27 -29.58 40.29
CA ARG A 112 1.15 -30.69 40.72
C ARG A 112 1.20 -30.84 42.24
N GLU A 113 1.37 -29.74 42.97
CA GLU A 113 1.36 -29.76 44.45
C GLU A 113 0.02 -30.25 45.02
N LYS A 114 -1.10 -29.77 44.45
CA LYS A 114 -2.44 -30.19 44.87
C LYS A 114 -2.73 -31.64 44.48
N ASN A 115 -2.26 -32.11 43.34
CA ASN A 115 -2.38 -33.51 42.90
C ASN A 115 -1.56 -34.43 43.79
N ALA A 116 -0.34 -34.05 44.20
CA ALA A 116 0.43 -34.82 45.19
C ALA A 116 -0.34 -34.98 46.52
N ARG A 117 -1.00 -33.92 46.98
CA ARG A 117 -1.89 -33.98 48.15
C ARG A 117 -3.16 -34.81 47.89
N LEU A 118 -3.68 -34.83 46.67
CA LEU A 118 -4.80 -35.69 46.29
C LEU A 118 -4.40 -37.16 46.29
N TYR A 119 -3.22 -37.50 45.77
CA TYR A 119 -2.68 -38.87 45.82
C TYR A 119 -2.47 -39.34 47.26
N HIS A 120 -2.03 -38.46 48.17
CA HIS A 120 -1.99 -38.77 49.59
C HIS A 120 -3.38 -39.13 50.13
N VAL A 121 -4.41 -38.32 49.85
CA VAL A 121 -5.79 -38.60 50.27
C VAL A 121 -6.36 -39.85 49.60
N LEU A 122 -6.01 -40.13 48.34
CA LEU A 122 -6.40 -41.36 47.63
C LEU A 122 -5.75 -42.59 48.27
N SER A 123 -4.49 -42.49 48.68
CA SER A 123 -3.78 -43.57 49.39
C SER A 123 -4.41 -43.86 50.75
N GLU A 124 -4.86 -42.84 51.48
CA GLU A 124 -5.61 -43.01 52.73
C GLU A 124 -6.97 -43.70 52.52
N MET A 125 -7.55 -43.58 51.32
CA MET A 125 -8.85 -44.14 50.98
C MET A 125 -8.78 -45.54 50.35
N ASN A 126 -7.58 -46.10 50.12
CA ASN A 126 -7.38 -47.39 49.44
C ASN A 126 -8.18 -47.50 48.12
N LYS A 127 -8.36 -46.39 47.41
CA LYS A 127 -9.04 -46.33 46.10
C LYS A 127 -8.01 -45.98 45.04
N THR A 128 -7.60 -46.99 44.27
CA THR A 128 -6.60 -46.90 43.20
C THR A 128 -7.15 -46.48 41.84
N ASP A 129 -8.48 -46.45 41.68
CA ASP A 129 -9.10 -46.36 40.35
C ASP A 129 -9.46 -44.93 39.90
N ILE A 130 -9.03 -43.90 40.65
CA ILE A 130 -9.33 -42.50 40.32
C ILE A 130 -8.03 -41.79 39.91
N GLU A 131 -7.83 -41.65 38.60
CA GLU A 131 -6.74 -40.87 38.04
C GLU A 131 -7.02 -39.37 38.21
N ALA A 132 -6.07 -38.65 38.82
CA ALA A 132 -6.13 -37.20 38.93
C ALA A 132 -5.75 -36.57 37.59
N ILE A 133 -6.31 -35.39 37.29
CA ILE A 133 -5.97 -34.64 36.08
C ILE A 133 -4.55 -34.12 36.21
N GLU A 134 -3.60 -34.73 35.48
CA GLU A 134 -2.22 -34.27 35.39
C GLU A 134 -2.01 -33.49 34.09
N PRO A 135 -1.97 -32.15 34.16
CA PRO A 135 -1.64 -31.38 32.98
C PRO A 135 -0.14 -31.54 32.70
N SER A 136 0.20 -31.83 31.44
CA SER A 136 1.57 -31.92 30.93
C SER A 136 1.83 -30.82 29.89
N TRP A 137 3.11 -30.50 29.68
CA TRP A 137 3.51 -29.62 28.59
C TRP A 137 3.52 -30.40 27.28
N THR A 138 2.94 -29.83 26.22
CA THR A 138 3.06 -30.38 24.87
C THR A 138 4.30 -29.81 24.18
N GLN A 139 4.90 -30.56 23.25
CA GLN A 139 6.12 -30.16 22.53
C GLN A 139 5.95 -28.81 21.80
N ASP A 140 4.77 -28.56 21.22
CA ASP A 140 4.44 -27.30 20.53
C ASP A 140 4.47 -26.05 21.43
N GLU A 141 4.34 -26.23 22.74
CA GLU A 141 4.31 -25.14 23.72
C GLU A 141 5.71 -24.74 24.20
N GLN A 142 6.71 -25.60 23.95
CA GLN A 142 8.10 -25.38 24.33
C GLN A 142 8.98 -25.47 23.07
N PRO A 143 9.27 -24.34 22.40
CA PRO A 143 10.04 -24.32 21.15
C PRO A 143 11.40 -25.01 21.25
N GLU A 144 12.02 -24.99 22.44
CA GLU A 144 13.30 -25.63 22.71
C GLU A 144 13.24 -27.16 22.59
N ARG A 145 12.08 -27.78 22.86
CA ARG A 145 11.89 -29.24 22.76
C ARG A 145 11.78 -29.77 21.34
N ILE A 146 11.62 -28.91 20.34
CA ILE A 146 11.58 -29.34 18.92
C ILE A 146 12.95 -29.92 18.50
N MET A 147 14.04 -29.48 19.13
CA MET A 147 15.39 -29.96 18.82
C MET A 147 15.79 -31.24 19.57
N THR A 148 14.97 -31.69 20.52
CA THR A 148 15.26 -32.84 21.39
C THR A 148 14.23 -33.93 21.15
N VAL A 149 14.68 -35.12 20.76
CA VAL A 149 13.81 -36.29 20.58
C VAL A 149 13.71 -37.01 21.92
N GLU A 150 12.49 -37.19 22.44
CA GLU A 150 12.26 -38.01 23.63
C GLU A 150 12.17 -39.50 23.25
N ASP A 151 12.64 -40.42 24.10
CA ASP A 151 12.61 -41.87 23.81
C ASP A 151 11.18 -42.40 23.53
N LYS A 152 10.16 -41.69 24.02
CA LYS A 152 8.73 -41.99 23.78
C LYS A 152 8.28 -41.68 22.35
N GLU A 153 9.01 -40.84 21.63
CA GLU A 153 8.75 -40.49 20.23
C GLU A 153 9.38 -41.50 19.26
N VAL A 154 10.32 -42.32 19.76
CA VAL A 154 10.99 -43.37 19.00
C VAL A 154 10.20 -44.68 19.15
N PRO A 155 9.55 -45.20 18.09
CA PRO A 155 8.72 -46.40 18.18
C PRO A 155 9.55 -47.69 18.35
N ILE A 156 10.88 -47.59 18.33
CA ILE A 156 11.81 -48.70 18.39
C ILE A 156 12.40 -48.73 19.79
N SER A 157 12.15 -49.82 20.52
CA SER A 157 12.83 -50.07 21.79
C SER A 157 14.34 -50.12 21.57
N PRO A 158 15.15 -49.53 22.47
CA PRO A 158 16.61 -49.60 22.36
C PRO A 158 17.05 -51.07 22.28
N TYR A 159 18.10 -51.33 21.49
CA TYR A 159 18.65 -52.67 21.35
C TYR A 159 19.22 -53.15 22.69
N ILE A 160 18.64 -54.21 23.24
CA ILE A 160 19.11 -54.85 24.47
C ILE A 160 20.10 -55.94 24.08
N SER A 161 21.29 -55.93 24.68
CA SER A 161 22.31 -56.96 24.41
C SER A 161 21.85 -58.34 24.94
N PRO A 162 22.26 -59.46 24.33
CA PRO A 162 21.87 -60.80 24.81
C PRO A 162 22.27 -61.08 26.27
N SER A 163 23.37 -60.49 26.74
CA SER A 163 23.80 -60.56 28.14
C SER A 163 22.88 -59.80 29.10
N GLU A 164 22.28 -58.70 28.64
CA GLU A 164 21.39 -57.84 29.43
C GLU A 164 19.95 -58.38 29.44
N GLN A 165 19.51 -59.02 28.35
CA GLN A 165 18.25 -59.79 28.33
C GLN A 165 18.27 -60.92 29.36
N MET A 166 19.38 -61.68 29.47
CA MET A 166 19.47 -62.76 30.47
C MET A 166 19.36 -62.24 31.91
N ILE A 167 19.83 -61.03 32.21
CA ILE A 167 19.72 -60.42 33.54
C ILE A 167 18.28 -59.98 33.81
N LEU A 168 17.62 -59.35 32.82
CA LEU A 168 16.23 -58.94 32.93
C LEU A 168 15.29 -60.14 33.09
N ASP A 169 15.53 -61.22 32.34
CA ASP A 169 14.74 -62.45 32.42
C ASP A 169 14.92 -63.15 33.78
N GLN A 170 16.13 -63.12 34.36
CA GLN A 170 16.38 -63.64 35.71
C GLN A 170 15.64 -62.82 36.77
N LEU A 171 15.71 -61.49 36.70
CA LEU A 171 14.99 -60.61 37.62
C LEU A 171 13.47 -60.76 37.49
N ALA A 172 12.95 -60.87 36.26
CA ALA A 172 11.53 -61.10 36.02
C ALA A 172 11.06 -62.45 36.59
N ALA A 173 11.86 -63.51 36.44
CA ALA A 173 11.56 -64.82 37.00
C ALA A 173 11.57 -64.81 38.55
N GLU A 174 12.49 -64.05 39.16
CA GLU A 174 12.53 -63.86 40.62
C GLU A 174 11.30 -63.09 41.13
N GLU A 175 10.86 -62.04 40.43
CA GLU A 175 9.66 -61.26 40.78
C GLU A 175 8.37 -62.08 40.60
N GLU A 176 8.26 -62.87 39.53
CA GLU A 176 7.12 -63.77 39.31
C GLU A 176 7.06 -64.87 40.37
N ALA A 177 8.22 -65.45 40.74
CA ALA A 177 8.30 -66.42 41.83
C ALA A 177 7.89 -65.80 43.17
N PHE A 178 8.30 -64.57 43.44
CA PHE A 178 7.91 -63.83 44.63
C PHE A 178 6.40 -63.50 44.66
N ARG A 179 5.83 -63.11 43.52
CA ARG A 179 4.39 -62.86 43.37
C ARG A 179 3.56 -64.13 43.56
N LEU A 180 4.01 -65.25 42.99
CA LEU A 180 3.36 -66.56 43.15
C LEU A 180 3.47 -67.06 44.60
N ALA A 181 4.58 -66.82 45.29
CA ALA A 181 4.74 -67.15 46.70
C ALA A 181 3.75 -66.36 47.59
N GLN A 182 3.54 -65.07 47.30
CA GLN A 182 2.53 -64.26 48.02
C GLN A 182 1.09 -64.69 47.73
N LEU A 183 0.79 -65.18 46.52
CA LEU A 183 -0.54 -65.67 46.14
C LEU A 183 -0.83 -67.08 46.67
N ALA A 184 0.20 -67.90 46.85
CA ALA A 184 0.06 -69.28 47.32
C ALA A 184 -0.43 -69.36 48.78
N ASP A 185 -0.03 -68.40 49.61
CA ASP A 185 -0.49 -68.30 50.98
C ASP A 185 -1.78 -67.44 51.02
N ASN A 186 -2.90 -68.07 51.36
CA ASN A 186 -4.25 -67.50 51.59
C ASN A 186 -5.27 -67.57 50.44
N PHE A 187 -4.94 -67.97 49.21
CA PHE A 187 -5.94 -68.03 48.13
C PHE A 187 -7.09 -68.99 48.44
N ARG A 188 -6.79 -70.15 49.03
CA ARG A 188 -7.79 -71.19 49.34
C ARG A 188 -8.74 -70.78 50.47
N GLU A 189 -8.26 -70.07 51.49
CA GLU A 189 -9.10 -69.64 52.63
C GLU A 189 -9.94 -68.41 52.28
N LEU A 190 -9.38 -67.46 51.52
CA LEU A 190 -10.11 -66.29 51.02
C LEU A 190 -11.21 -66.67 50.02
N ALA A 191 -10.93 -67.60 49.10
CA ALA A 191 -11.93 -68.09 48.15
C ALA A 191 -13.09 -68.83 48.86
N LEU A 192 -12.81 -69.54 49.95
CA LEU A 192 -13.83 -70.25 50.72
C LEU A 192 -14.74 -69.30 51.52
N ILE A 193 -14.18 -68.23 52.10
CA ILE A 193 -14.96 -67.18 52.79
C ILE A 193 -15.86 -66.44 51.80
N THR A 194 -15.35 -66.15 50.59
CA THR A 194 -16.09 -65.45 49.54
C THR A 194 -17.22 -66.31 48.94
N MET A 195 -17.08 -67.64 48.92
CA MET A 195 -18.11 -68.56 48.43
C MET A 195 -19.17 -68.95 49.47
N MET A 196 -18.95 -68.65 50.76
CA MET A 196 -19.95 -68.91 51.82
C MET A 196 -20.94 -67.76 52.02
N ASP A 197 -20.63 -66.54 51.58
CA ASP A 197 -21.48 -65.35 51.77
C ASP A 197 -22.12 -64.90 50.45
N GLY A 198 -22.94 -65.79 49.88
CA GLY A 198 -23.56 -65.65 48.56
C GLY A 198 -24.63 -64.55 48.47
N VAL A 199 -24.22 -63.28 48.44
CA VAL A 199 -25.05 -62.15 48.01
C VAL A 199 -24.25 -61.25 47.06
N LEU A 200 -24.67 -61.26 45.79
CA LEU A 200 -24.16 -60.39 44.74
C LEU A 200 -24.62 -58.96 45.04
N GLU A 201 -23.65 -58.09 45.35
CA GLU A 201 -23.81 -56.66 45.68
C GLU A 201 -24.76 -56.37 46.85
N LEU A 202 -24.29 -56.61 48.07
CA LEU A 202 -24.87 -56.03 49.28
C LEU A 202 -24.78 -54.49 49.21
N ARG A 203 -25.92 -53.84 48.96
CA ARG A 203 -26.08 -52.42 49.27
C ARG A 203 -25.99 -52.27 50.79
N TRP A 204 -24.85 -51.80 51.27
CA TRP A 204 -24.54 -51.62 52.70
C TRP A 204 -25.59 -50.80 53.48
N GLU A 205 -26.42 -50.02 52.78
CA GLU A 205 -27.56 -49.27 53.32
C GLU A 205 -28.61 -50.18 54.00
N ASP A 206 -28.72 -51.44 53.56
CA ASP A 206 -29.73 -52.39 54.04
C ASP A 206 -29.27 -53.24 55.24
N GLU A 207 -27.96 -53.32 55.51
CA GLU A 207 -27.42 -54.01 56.69
C GLU A 207 -27.29 -53.08 57.90
N ILE A 208 -27.02 -51.79 57.66
CA ILE A 208 -26.81 -50.78 58.70
C ILE A 208 -28.10 -50.48 59.48
N LYS A 209 -29.27 -50.61 58.83
CA LYS A 209 -30.59 -50.41 59.47
C LYS A 209 -31.08 -51.61 60.28
N LYS A 210 -30.41 -52.75 60.24
CA LYS A 210 -30.78 -53.91 61.07
C LYS A 210 -30.20 -53.72 62.46
N ASP A 211 -31.01 -53.21 63.38
CA ASP A 211 -30.69 -53.23 64.80
C ASP A 211 -30.47 -54.68 65.27
N ILE A 212 -29.33 -54.96 65.91
CA ILE A 212 -29.05 -56.28 66.49
C ILE A 212 -30.10 -56.52 67.58
N PRO A 213 -30.99 -57.52 67.43
CA PRO A 213 -32.05 -57.77 68.40
C PRO A 213 -31.42 -58.01 69.78
N LYS A 214 -32.00 -57.37 70.79
CA LYS A 214 -31.56 -57.59 72.18
C LYS A 214 -31.81 -59.06 72.52
N PRO A 215 -30.83 -59.79 73.08
CA PRO A 215 -31.05 -61.17 73.50
C PRO A 215 -32.16 -61.22 74.55
N LYS A 216 -32.92 -62.32 74.60
CA LYS A 216 -34.11 -62.48 75.45
C LYS A 216 -33.83 -62.15 76.93
N CYS A 217 -32.62 -62.45 77.42
CA CYS A 217 -32.16 -62.11 78.78
C CYS A 217 -32.05 -60.61 79.11
N MET A 218 -32.13 -59.70 78.12
CA MET A 218 -32.14 -58.23 78.32
C MET A 218 -33.51 -57.58 78.07
N LEU A 219 -34.50 -58.33 77.59
CA LEU A 219 -35.86 -57.85 77.36
C LEU A 219 -36.79 -58.17 78.53
N ASP A 220 -36.52 -59.26 79.25
CA ASP A 220 -37.24 -59.65 80.45
C ASP A 220 -36.80 -58.75 81.62
N THR A 221 -37.63 -57.74 81.91
CA THR A 221 -37.48 -56.86 83.07
C THR A 221 -37.86 -57.60 84.34
N GLY A 222 -36.88 -58.26 84.93
CA GLY A 222 -36.86 -58.71 86.32
C GLY A 222 -35.40 -58.77 86.74
N GLU A 223 -35.02 -58.01 87.77
CA GLU A 223 -33.65 -57.77 88.25
C GLU A 223 -32.82 -59.05 88.42
N LYS A 224 -32.08 -59.46 87.38
CA LYS A 224 -31.03 -60.48 87.48
C LYS A 224 -29.69 -59.78 87.70
N THR A 225 -29.13 -59.89 88.90
CA THR A 225 -27.81 -59.35 89.25
C THR A 225 -26.66 -60.13 88.60
N PRO A 226 -25.45 -59.53 88.43
CA PRO A 226 -24.32 -60.07 87.64
C PRO A 226 -23.75 -61.46 87.98
N LYS A 227 -24.32 -62.20 88.93
CA LYS A 227 -23.85 -63.52 89.39
C LYS A 227 -24.71 -64.70 88.92
N ASP A 228 -25.90 -64.45 88.35
CA ASP A 228 -26.84 -65.52 87.94
C ASP A 228 -26.96 -65.67 86.40
N TYR A 229 -25.99 -65.17 85.65
CA TYR A 229 -25.96 -65.43 84.21
C TYR A 229 -25.50 -66.86 83.94
N ASN A 230 -26.29 -67.63 83.18
CA ASN A 230 -25.84 -68.91 82.67
C ASN A 230 -24.65 -68.70 81.71
N GLU A 231 -23.75 -69.68 81.56
CA GLU A 231 -22.54 -69.54 80.74
C GLU A 231 -22.86 -69.21 79.27
N GLU A 232 -24.02 -69.68 78.80
CA GLU A 232 -24.60 -69.39 77.48
C GLU A 232 -25.15 -67.95 77.36
N GLU A 233 -25.69 -67.37 78.44
CA GLU A 233 -26.22 -66.00 78.46
C GLU A 233 -25.08 -64.96 78.50
N LEU A 234 -24.01 -65.24 79.25
CA LEU A 234 -22.77 -64.44 79.23
C LEU A 234 -22.10 -64.47 77.85
N ARG A 235 -22.15 -65.62 77.16
CA ARG A 235 -21.64 -65.76 75.78
C ARG A 235 -22.47 -64.92 74.81
N ALA A 236 -23.80 -64.89 74.93
CA ALA A 236 -24.67 -64.05 74.11
C ALA A 236 -24.44 -62.55 74.32
N ILE A 237 -24.22 -62.10 75.57
CA ILE A 237 -23.91 -60.68 75.88
C ILE A 237 -22.53 -60.30 75.31
N ARG A 238 -21.50 -61.15 75.49
CA ARG A 238 -20.17 -60.91 74.90
C ARG A 238 -20.23 -60.86 73.38
N CYS A 239 -20.97 -61.77 72.74
CA CYS A 239 -21.20 -61.74 71.29
C CYS A 239 -21.90 -60.45 70.83
N ARG A 240 -22.86 -59.91 71.60
CA ARG A 240 -23.49 -58.62 71.30
C ARG A 240 -22.51 -57.46 71.45
N ILE A 241 -21.71 -57.42 72.51
CA ILE A 241 -20.71 -56.36 72.74
C ILE A 241 -19.66 -56.37 71.61
N LEU A 242 -19.15 -57.54 71.26
CA LEU A 242 -18.21 -57.69 70.14
C LEU A 242 -18.82 -57.24 68.81
N LYS A 243 -20.03 -57.70 68.48
CA LYS A 243 -20.73 -57.25 67.26
C LYS A 243 -21.01 -55.74 67.27
N THR A 244 -21.37 -55.17 68.42
CA THR A 244 -21.61 -53.73 68.54
C THR A 244 -20.32 -52.93 68.39
N SER A 245 -19.21 -53.42 68.95
CA SER A 245 -17.88 -52.82 68.79
C SER A 245 -17.41 -52.86 67.35
N ILE A 246 -17.62 -53.98 66.65
CA ILE A 246 -17.33 -54.13 65.22
C ILE A 246 -18.21 -53.18 64.39
N MET A 247 -19.49 -53.03 64.73
CA MET A 247 -20.34 -52.04 64.06
C MET A 247 -19.81 -50.61 64.28
N PHE A 248 -19.43 -50.23 65.50
CA PHE A 248 -18.84 -48.91 65.78
C PHE A 248 -17.52 -48.66 65.06
N SER A 249 -16.63 -49.66 64.93
CA SER A 249 -15.40 -49.51 64.14
C SER A 249 -15.72 -49.33 62.65
N VAL A 250 -16.66 -50.11 62.10
CA VAL A 250 -17.13 -49.96 60.71
C VAL A 250 -17.80 -48.60 60.48
N TYR A 251 -18.55 -48.08 61.46
CA TYR A 251 -19.12 -46.71 61.39
C TYR A 251 -18.03 -45.64 61.34
N ALA A 252 -16.97 -45.77 62.15
CA ALA A 252 -15.86 -44.82 62.18
C ALA A 252 -15.07 -44.83 60.86
N GLU A 253 -14.75 -46.02 60.34
CA GLU A 253 -14.06 -46.18 59.05
C GLU A 253 -14.87 -45.59 57.89
N LYS A 254 -16.18 -45.83 57.84
CA LYS A 254 -17.06 -45.28 56.80
C LYS A 254 -17.23 -43.77 56.92
N ARG A 255 -17.31 -43.23 58.13
CA ARG A 255 -17.36 -41.79 58.36
C ARG A 255 -16.09 -41.11 57.82
N ASN A 256 -14.93 -41.68 58.14
CA ASN A 256 -13.65 -41.18 57.63
C ASN A 256 -13.60 -41.27 56.10
N LEU A 257 -14.09 -42.36 55.49
CA LEU A 257 -14.19 -42.49 54.03
C LEU A 257 -15.12 -41.44 53.40
N ILE A 258 -16.27 -41.14 54.02
CA ILE A 258 -17.20 -40.11 53.53
C ILE A 258 -16.59 -38.69 53.68
N GLU A 259 -15.87 -38.43 54.77
CA GLU A 259 -15.17 -37.16 54.97
C GLU A 259 -14.03 -37.00 53.96
N SER A 260 -13.20 -38.03 53.76
CA SER A 260 -12.12 -38.02 52.76
C SER A 260 -12.62 -37.95 51.31
N THR A 261 -13.76 -38.57 50.97
CA THR A 261 -14.38 -38.42 49.63
C THR A 261 -14.92 -37.01 49.40
N LYS A 262 -15.49 -36.36 50.42
CA LYS A 262 -15.90 -34.95 50.33
C LYS A 262 -14.70 -34.04 50.15
N GLU A 263 -13.61 -34.28 50.89
CA GLU A 263 -12.36 -33.54 50.75
C GLU A 263 -11.74 -33.70 49.36
N PHE A 264 -11.72 -34.92 48.84
CA PHE A 264 -11.26 -35.22 47.48
C PHE A 264 -12.06 -34.45 46.44
N ASN A 265 -13.40 -34.55 46.49
CA ASN A 265 -14.29 -33.87 45.55
C ASN A 265 -14.15 -32.34 45.64
N TRP A 266 -14.00 -31.79 46.84
CA TRP A 266 -13.79 -30.36 47.03
C TRP A 266 -12.44 -29.89 46.49
N LYS A 267 -11.35 -30.64 46.74
CA LYS A 267 -10.01 -30.34 46.20
C LYS A 267 -10.01 -30.44 44.67
N ASN A 268 -10.65 -31.46 44.09
CA ASN A 268 -10.75 -31.65 42.65
C ASN A 268 -11.58 -30.54 41.96
N ARG A 269 -12.69 -30.13 42.60
CA ARG A 269 -13.47 -28.98 42.12
C ARG A 269 -12.65 -27.69 42.13
N ARG A 270 -11.84 -27.45 43.17
CA ARG A 270 -10.94 -26.29 43.22
C ARG A 270 -9.86 -26.30 42.13
N ILE A 271 -9.34 -27.47 41.77
CA ILE A 271 -8.39 -27.61 40.65
C ILE A 271 -9.10 -27.30 39.33
N SER A 272 -10.29 -27.87 39.12
CA SER A 272 -11.11 -27.62 37.93
C SER A 272 -11.45 -26.13 37.77
N ASP A 273 -11.81 -25.45 38.87
CA ASP A 273 -12.08 -24.01 38.87
C ASP A 273 -10.81 -23.19 38.54
N SER A 274 -9.62 -23.61 39.00
CA SER A 274 -8.33 -22.96 38.66
C SER A 274 -8.03 -23.08 37.16
N VAL A 275 -8.20 -24.29 36.61
CA VAL A 275 -7.99 -24.58 35.18
C VAL A 275 -8.97 -23.76 34.34
N LEU A 276 -10.24 -23.68 34.73
CA LEU A 276 -11.24 -22.91 34.00
C LEU A 276 -10.92 -21.40 33.99
N LYS A 277 -10.45 -20.85 35.12
CA LYS A 277 -9.99 -19.45 35.18
C LYS A 277 -8.78 -19.18 34.29
N PHE A 278 -7.82 -20.10 34.26
CA PHE A 278 -6.67 -20.00 33.37
C PHE A 278 -7.09 -20.07 31.90
N ASN A 279 -7.99 -21.01 31.55
CA ASN A 279 -8.51 -21.14 30.18
C ASN A 279 -9.25 -19.89 29.72
N ASN A 280 -10.03 -19.24 30.59
CA ASN A 280 -10.66 -17.96 30.28
C ASN A 280 -9.60 -16.87 30.01
N ARG A 281 -8.53 -16.83 30.81
CA ARG A 281 -7.42 -15.89 30.59
C ARG A 281 -6.67 -16.16 29.28
N LEU A 282 -6.54 -17.43 28.90
CA LEU A 282 -5.96 -17.82 27.62
C LEU A 282 -6.86 -17.41 26.44
N ALA A 283 -8.19 -17.54 26.60
CA ALA A 283 -9.15 -17.05 25.62
C ALA A 283 -9.06 -15.52 25.44
N ASP A 284 -8.90 -14.77 26.54
CA ASP A 284 -8.67 -13.31 26.48
C ASP A 284 -7.36 -12.97 25.73
N LEU A 285 -6.28 -13.73 25.98
CA LEU A 285 -5.01 -13.55 25.26
C LEU A 285 -5.17 -13.87 23.77
N PHE A 286 -5.95 -14.90 23.42
CA PHE A 286 -6.23 -15.22 22.02
C PHE A 286 -7.02 -14.10 21.32
N LEU A 287 -8.01 -13.51 21.98
CA LEU A 287 -8.70 -12.33 21.46
C LEU A 287 -7.75 -11.14 21.30
N LEU A 288 -6.84 -10.93 22.25
CA LEU A 288 -5.82 -9.90 22.14
C LEU A 288 -4.88 -10.15 20.95
N LYS A 289 -4.47 -11.42 20.73
CA LYS A 289 -3.66 -11.83 19.58
C LYS A 289 -4.35 -11.46 18.27
N LEU A 290 -5.63 -11.82 18.11
CA LEU A 290 -6.40 -11.49 16.91
C LEU A 290 -6.47 -9.99 16.66
N LYS A 291 -6.66 -9.18 17.72
CA LYS A 291 -6.65 -7.72 17.61
C LYS A 291 -5.30 -7.18 17.17
N ILE A 292 -4.20 -7.65 17.76
CA ILE A 292 -2.84 -7.21 17.41
C ILE A 292 -2.46 -7.67 16.00
N GLU A 293 -2.81 -8.91 15.61
CA GLU A 293 -2.60 -9.40 14.24
C GLU A 293 -3.39 -8.56 13.23
N SER A 294 -4.62 -8.15 13.55
CA SER A 294 -5.38 -7.24 12.71
C SER A 294 -4.69 -5.87 12.58
N ALA A 295 -4.15 -5.32 13.68
CA ALA A 295 -3.39 -4.07 13.68
C ALA A 295 -2.11 -4.18 12.83
N ILE A 296 -1.36 -5.28 12.97
CA ILE A 296 -0.20 -5.60 12.14
C ILE A 296 -0.60 -5.71 10.66
N GLY A 297 -1.73 -6.36 10.37
CA GLY A 297 -2.30 -6.44 9.03
C GLY A 297 -2.60 -5.06 8.43
N TYR A 298 -3.22 -4.18 9.22
CA TYR A 298 -3.50 -2.80 8.84
C TYR A 298 -2.23 -2.02 8.49
N GLU A 299 -1.18 -2.09 9.31
CA GLU A 299 0.07 -1.37 9.02
C GLU A 299 0.83 -1.99 7.84
N ASN A 300 0.83 -3.32 7.71
CA ASN A 300 1.43 -4.00 6.55
C ASN A 300 0.77 -3.56 5.25
N LEU A 301 -0.56 -3.41 5.25
CA LEU A 301 -1.29 -2.96 4.06
C LEU A 301 -0.91 -1.51 3.69
N LYS A 302 -0.78 -0.62 4.67
CA LYS A 302 -0.26 0.74 4.45
C LYS A 302 1.16 0.72 3.90
N ILE A 303 2.05 -0.13 4.43
CA ILE A 303 3.43 -0.29 3.94
C ILE A 303 3.44 -0.72 2.48
N ILE A 304 2.64 -1.74 2.12
CA ILE A 304 2.56 -2.25 0.74
C ILE A 304 2.06 -1.15 -0.21
N ARG A 305 0.97 -0.46 0.16
CA ARG A 305 0.43 0.68 -0.62
C ARG A 305 1.45 1.81 -0.77
N GLY A 306 2.17 2.14 0.29
CA GLY A 306 3.21 3.16 0.27
C GLY A 306 4.36 2.77 -0.67
N LYS A 307 4.82 1.52 -0.60
CA LYS A 307 5.86 0.98 -1.49
C LYS A 307 5.43 1.01 -2.96
N TYR A 308 4.19 0.60 -3.25
CA TYR A 308 3.61 0.63 -4.59
C TYR A 308 3.57 2.06 -5.14
N ARG A 309 2.99 3.01 -4.38
CA ARG A 309 2.95 4.43 -4.77
C ARG A 309 4.34 5.00 -5.01
N ARG A 310 5.30 4.69 -4.14
CA ARG A 310 6.69 5.13 -4.29
C ARG A 310 7.32 4.60 -5.59
N ALA A 311 7.04 3.35 -5.96
CA ALA A 311 7.52 2.78 -7.21
C ALA A 311 6.93 3.51 -8.43
N GLU A 312 5.62 3.81 -8.41
CA GLU A 312 4.96 4.62 -9.45
C GLU A 312 5.54 6.04 -9.54
N TYR A 313 5.74 6.72 -8.40
CA TYR A 313 6.43 8.01 -8.37
C TYR A 313 7.81 7.94 -9.01
N LYS A 314 8.59 6.91 -8.69
CA LYS A 314 9.94 6.74 -9.25
C LYS A 314 9.91 6.51 -10.76
N ARG A 315 8.95 5.70 -11.23
CA ARG A 315 8.73 5.41 -12.66
C ARG A 315 8.46 6.70 -13.44
N VAL A 316 7.62 7.57 -12.92
CA VAL A 316 7.18 8.80 -13.61
C VAL A 316 8.14 9.98 -13.39
N SER A 317 8.70 10.16 -12.19
CA SER A 317 9.36 11.41 -11.79
C SER A 317 10.87 11.49 -12.08
N LEU A 318 11.65 10.41 -11.89
CA LEU A 318 13.11 10.59 -11.67
C LEU A 318 13.94 10.59 -12.96
N ASN A 319 13.61 9.76 -13.94
CA ASN A 319 14.41 9.66 -15.17
C ASN A 319 13.80 10.47 -16.33
N ALA A 320 12.47 10.61 -16.35
CA ALA A 320 11.78 11.26 -17.46
C ALA A 320 11.85 12.79 -17.37
N LEU A 321 11.64 13.39 -16.19
CA LEU A 321 11.56 14.85 -16.07
C LEU A 321 12.90 15.57 -16.25
N THR A 322 13.98 15.04 -15.70
CA THR A 322 15.31 15.67 -15.78
C THR A 322 15.88 15.56 -17.19
N GLY A 323 15.78 14.38 -17.81
CA GLY A 323 16.16 14.16 -19.21
C GLY A 323 15.34 15.03 -20.16
N LEU A 324 14.01 15.02 -20.03
CA LEU A 324 13.12 15.77 -20.91
C LEU A 324 13.30 17.29 -20.78
N ARG A 325 13.53 17.81 -19.57
CA ARG A 325 13.85 19.24 -19.39
C ARG A 325 15.16 19.64 -20.07
N SER A 326 16.19 18.79 -19.96
CA SER A 326 17.47 19.03 -20.66
C SER A 326 17.28 19.00 -22.18
N GLU A 327 16.51 18.04 -22.70
CA GLU A 327 16.18 17.95 -24.12
C GLU A 327 15.40 19.18 -24.61
N ILE A 328 14.40 19.65 -23.85
CA ILE A 328 13.65 20.87 -24.16
C ILE A 328 14.59 22.07 -24.23
N ASN A 329 15.44 22.27 -23.23
CA ASN A 329 16.40 23.39 -23.20
C ASN A 329 17.35 23.34 -24.41
N ASN A 330 17.86 22.15 -24.77
CA ASN A 330 18.73 21.98 -25.93
C ASN A 330 18.00 22.32 -27.25
N LYS A 331 16.73 21.94 -27.37
CA LYS A 331 15.90 22.24 -28.54
C LYS A 331 15.54 23.73 -28.61
N GLU A 332 15.22 24.36 -27.49
CA GLU A 332 15.01 25.82 -27.40
C GLU A 332 16.25 26.60 -27.86
N ALA A 333 17.44 26.20 -27.39
CA ALA A 333 18.70 26.80 -27.84
C ALA A 333 18.92 26.61 -29.36
N CYS A 334 18.59 25.43 -29.89
CA CYS A 334 18.69 25.17 -31.34
C CYS A 334 17.72 26.05 -32.16
N VAL A 335 16.49 26.25 -31.68
CA VAL A 335 15.49 27.12 -32.31
C VAL A 335 16.00 28.57 -32.36
N ILE A 336 16.56 29.08 -31.27
CA ILE A 336 17.12 30.44 -31.21
C ILE A 336 18.28 30.58 -32.20
N ALA A 337 19.24 29.65 -32.19
CA ALA A 337 20.38 29.67 -33.12
C ALA A 337 19.94 29.60 -34.59
N LEU A 338 18.90 28.82 -34.92
CA LEU A 338 18.33 28.77 -36.27
C LEU A 338 17.65 30.09 -36.65
N GLN A 339 16.95 30.75 -35.73
CA GLN A 339 16.33 32.06 -35.98
C GLN A 339 17.38 33.13 -36.29
N GLU A 340 18.47 33.18 -35.51
CA GLU A 340 19.59 34.09 -35.76
C GLU A 340 20.24 33.83 -37.12
N LYS A 341 20.44 32.56 -37.50
CA LYS A 341 20.97 32.20 -38.82
C LYS A 341 20.03 32.59 -39.95
N ILE A 342 18.73 32.41 -39.78
CA ILE A 342 17.74 32.86 -40.77
C ILE A 342 17.79 34.38 -40.94
N GLN A 343 17.88 35.14 -39.84
CA GLN A 343 18.01 36.60 -39.91
C GLN A 343 19.29 37.01 -40.67
N GLN A 344 20.43 36.36 -40.39
CA GLN A 344 21.69 36.59 -41.12
C GLN A 344 21.54 36.29 -42.61
N ILE A 345 20.91 35.19 -43.00
CA ILE A 345 20.74 34.86 -44.43
C ILE A 345 19.73 35.82 -45.09
N GLN A 346 18.71 36.28 -44.36
CA GLN A 346 17.74 37.24 -44.87
C GLN A 346 18.36 38.61 -45.16
N THR A 347 19.29 39.09 -44.34
CA THR A 347 20.03 40.32 -44.64
C THR A 347 20.87 40.14 -45.90
N TRP A 348 21.57 39.01 -46.05
CA TRP A 348 22.35 38.71 -47.25
C TRP A 348 21.46 38.61 -48.50
N THR A 349 20.27 38.02 -48.37
CA THR A 349 19.27 37.94 -49.45
C THR A 349 18.77 39.33 -49.86
N SER A 350 18.64 40.26 -48.91
CA SER A 350 18.29 41.66 -49.17
C SER A 350 19.40 42.36 -49.94
N ASP A 351 20.66 42.13 -49.58
CA ASP A 351 21.82 42.69 -50.27
C ASP A 351 21.92 42.17 -51.72
N CYS A 352 21.75 40.85 -51.93
CA CYS A 352 21.68 40.24 -53.26
C CYS A 352 20.55 40.85 -54.11
N ARG A 353 19.36 41.09 -53.53
CA ARG A 353 18.24 41.76 -54.21
C ARG A 353 18.58 43.19 -54.60
N GLY A 354 19.21 43.95 -53.71
CA GLY A 354 19.68 45.31 -54.00
C GLY A 354 20.69 45.33 -55.16
N ILE A 355 21.63 44.38 -55.19
CA ILE A 355 22.58 44.24 -56.30
C ILE A 355 21.86 43.91 -57.62
N TYR A 356 20.90 42.98 -57.59
CA TYR A 356 20.10 42.63 -58.76
C TYR A 356 19.34 43.83 -59.31
N GLU A 357 18.64 44.59 -58.46
CA GLU A 357 17.91 45.79 -58.87
C GLU A 357 18.84 46.88 -59.44
N ALA A 358 20.01 47.08 -58.82
CA ALA A 358 21.02 48.01 -59.32
C ALA A 358 21.61 47.60 -60.68
N MET A 359 21.75 46.30 -60.95
CA MET A 359 22.18 45.78 -62.25
C MET A 359 21.06 45.87 -63.29
N ALA A 360 19.84 45.51 -62.93
CA ALA A 360 18.67 45.59 -63.81
C ALA A 360 18.34 47.04 -64.21
N THR A 361 18.52 48.01 -63.30
CA THR A 361 18.35 49.44 -63.61
C THR A 361 19.44 49.96 -64.54
N ARG A 362 20.71 49.60 -64.32
CA ARG A 362 21.81 49.90 -65.27
C ARG A 362 21.52 49.33 -66.65
N ASP A 363 21.09 48.07 -66.71
CA ASP A 363 20.77 47.38 -67.95
C ASP A 363 19.64 48.09 -68.74
N ARG A 364 18.55 48.48 -68.06
CA ARG A 364 17.47 49.29 -68.66
C ARG A 364 17.95 50.66 -69.15
N ASN A 365 18.84 51.31 -68.40
CA ASN A 365 19.38 52.62 -68.77
C ASN A 365 20.26 52.55 -70.03
N LEU A 366 21.06 51.50 -70.20
CA LEU A 366 21.85 51.28 -71.42
C LEU A 366 20.96 51.14 -72.66
N GLU A 367 19.80 50.51 -72.54
CA GLU A 367 18.85 50.39 -73.64
C GLU A 367 18.15 51.73 -73.95
N ARG A 368 17.77 52.50 -72.92
CA ARG A 368 17.17 53.84 -73.11
C ARG A 368 18.14 54.85 -73.71
N ASN A 369 19.40 54.81 -73.28
CA ASN A 369 20.42 55.75 -73.72
C ASN A 369 21.02 55.39 -75.09
N PHE A 370 20.72 54.21 -75.64
CA PHE A 370 21.22 53.78 -76.95
C PHE A 370 21.01 54.84 -78.06
N ARG A 371 19.82 55.45 -78.14
CA ARG A 371 19.54 56.49 -79.15
C ARG A 371 20.34 57.77 -78.92
N LYS A 372 20.74 58.06 -77.67
CA LYS A 372 21.52 59.26 -77.32
C LYS A 372 23.00 59.14 -77.67
N GLU A 373 23.52 57.92 -77.81
CA GLU A 373 24.90 57.65 -78.22
C GLU A 373 25.14 57.94 -79.72
N PHE A 374 24.08 58.14 -80.51
CA PHE A 374 24.14 58.39 -81.95
C PHE A 374 23.30 59.63 -82.36
N PRO A 375 23.71 60.85 -81.98
CA PRO A 375 22.92 62.06 -82.23
C PRO A 375 22.85 62.48 -83.72
N ASP A 376 23.88 62.18 -84.52
CA ASP A 376 24.02 62.68 -85.89
C ASP A 376 23.67 61.64 -86.99
N VAL A 377 22.80 60.67 -86.68
CA VAL A 377 22.47 59.54 -87.57
C VAL A 377 21.03 59.66 -88.11
N SER A 378 20.85 59.40 -89.40
CA SER A 378 19.52 59.42 -90.04
C SER A 378 18.57 58.34 -89.47
N VAL A 379 17.26 58.58 -89.55
CA VAL A 379 16.23 57.68 -88.98
C VAL A 379 16.35 56.24 -89.52
N VAL A 380 16.59 56.09 -90.83
CA VAL A 380 16.74 54.77 -91.49
C VAL A 380 17.97 54.02 -90.98
N VAL A 381 19.09 54.72 -90.80
CA VAL A 381 20.32 54.13 -90.27
C VAL A 381 20.14 53.78 -88.78
N MET A 382 19.44 54.63 -88.02
CA MET A 382 19.14 54.38 -86.61
C MET A 382 18.28 53.11 -86.40
N GLU A 383 17.29 52.86 -87.25
CA GLU A 383 16.49 51.62 -87.21
C GLU A 383 17.33 50.37 -87.50
N GLN A 384 18.24 50.45 -88.47
CA GLN A 384 19.18 49.37 -88.76
C GLN A 384 20.13 49.13 -87.58
N LEU A 385 20.69 50.19 -86.98
CA LEU A 385 21.55 50.09 -85.79
C LEU A 385 20.82 49.43 -84.62
N ILE A 386 19.54 49.75 -84.36
CA ILE A 386 18.74 49.10 -83.31
C ILE A 386 18.58 47.60 -83.59
N LYS A 387 18.36 47.20 -84.85
CA LYS A 387 18.23 45.78 -85.22
C LYS A 387 19.50 45.00 -84.92
N PHE A 388 20.67 45.53 -85.27
CA PHE A 388 21.96 44.89 -84.97
C PHE A 388 22.33 44.99 -83.49
N PHE A 389 21.98 46.08 -82.81
CA PHE A 389 22.12 46.21 -81.36
C PHE A 389 21.36 45.13 -80.59
N LYS A 390 20.18 44.71 -81.07
CA LYS A 390 19.37 43.63 -80.43
C LYS A 390 19.82 42.21 -80.80
N ARG A 391 20.77 42.04 -81.72
CA ARG A 391 21.25 40.72 -82.13
C ARG A 391 22.12 40.10 -81.02
N ARG A 392 21.83 38.84 -80.66
CA ARG A 392 22.51 38.09 -79.58
C ARG A 392 22.96 36.72 -80.07
N PRO A 393 24.13 36.21 -79.65
CA PRO A 393 24.45 34.80 -79.78
C PRO A 393 23.53 33.95 -78.88
N LYS A 394 23.29 32.69 -79.25
CA LYS A 394 22.52 31.75 -78.41
C LYS A 394 23.34 31.34 -77.18
N ILE A 395 22.74 31.44 -76.00
CA ILE A 395 23.35 30.96 -74.75
C ILE A 395 22.74 29.59 -74.40
N TYR A 396 23.58 28.58 -74.21
CA TYR A 396 23.14 27.24 -73.81
C TYR A 396 22.62 27.20 -72.37
N GLN A 397 21.57 26.43 -72.10
CA GLN A 397 20.87 26.42 -70.81
C GLN A 397 21.76 25.95 -69.64
N LYS A 398 22.66 24.99 -69.89
CA LYS A 398 23.63 24.52 -68.87
C LYS A 398 24.63 25.61 -68.46
N ALA A 399 24.98 26.51 -69.38
CA ALA A 399 25.87 27.64 -69.12
C ALA A 399 25.20 28.78 -68.33
N GLN A 400 23.91 28.64 -67.99
CA GLN A 400 23.12 29.65 -67.29
C GLN A 400 22.88 29.31 -65.82
N LEU A 401 23.49 28.24 -65.29
CA LEU A 401 23.21 27.74 -63.94
C LEU A 401 24.27 28.15 -62.91
N SER A 402 25.50 28.44 -63.33
CA SER A 402 26.61 28.78 -62.43
C SER A 402 26.80 30.29 -62.33
N VAL A 403 26.67 30.82 -61.11
CA VAL A 403 26.94 32.22 -60.78
C VAL A 403 28.38 32.63 -61.12
N THR A 404 29.36 31.81 -60.76
CA THR A 404 30.79 32.12 -60.93
C THR A 404 31.19 32.11 -62.40
N LEU A 405 30.76 31.11 -63.17
CA LEU A 405 31.06 31.03 -64.60
C LEU A 405 30.37 32.16 -65.38
N LEU A 406 29.14 32.52 -65.00
CA LEU A 406 28.40 33.63 -65.63
C LEU A 406 29.05 34.99 -65.34
N ASN A 407 29.66 35.16 -64.16
CA ASN A 407 30.44 36.34 -63.84
C ASN A 407 31.66 36.50 -64.76
N GLU A 408 32.48 35.44 -64.86
CA GLU A 408 33.67 35.50 -65.71
C GLU A 408 33.27 35.65 -67.19
N LEU A 409 32.22 34.97 -67.64
CA LEU A 409 31.69 35.15 -68.99
C LEU A 409 31.32 36.61 -69.26
N SER A 410 30.65 37.27 -68.30
CA SER A 410 30.27 38.68 -68.45
C SER A 410 31.49 39.57 -68.68
N ARG A 411 32.59 39.36 -67.94
CA ARG A 411 33.84 40.12 -68.09
C ARG A 411 34.49 39.89 -69.46
N CYS A 412 34.49 38.66 -69.94
CA CYS A 412 35.07 38.30 -71.24
C CYS A 412 34.25 38.78 -72.45
N THR A 413 33.06 39.36 -72.26
CA THR A 413 32.32 39.97 -73.38
C THR A 413 32.92 41.30 -73.83
N THR A 414 33.51 42.07 -72.90
CA THR A 414 34.15 43.36 -73.17
C THR A 414 35.68 43.30 -73.13
N SER A 415 36.26 42.38 -72.36
CA SER A 415 37.70 42.12 -72.35
C SER A 415 38.14 41.17 -73.47
N THR A 416 39.37 41.33 -73.94
CA THR A 416 40.04 40.40 -74.86
C THR A 416 40.60 39.16 -74.14
N ASP A 417 40.69 39.20 -72.82
CA ASP A 417 41.25 38.11 -72.02
C ASP A 417 40.22 36.97 -71.89
N LYS A 418 40.59 35.80 -72.40
CA LYS A 418 39.78 34.58 -72.34
C LYS A 418 40.31 33.70 -71.19
N SER A 419 39.46 33.38 -70.22
CA SER A 419 39.84 32.47 -69.13
C SER A 419 40.01 31.03 -69.65
N SER A 420 41.10 30.37 -69.24
CA SER A 420 41.44 29.01 -69.70
C SER A 420 40.51 27.90 -69.21
N PHE A 421 39.63 28.18 -68.24
CA PHE A 421 38.78 27.20 -67.57
C PHE A 421 37.33 27.19 -68.08
N PHE A 422 37.03 27.88 -69.18
CA PHE A 422 35.67 27.91 -69.71
C PHE A 422 35.25 26.57 -70.34
N PRO A 423 34.04 26.08 -70.03
CA PRO A 423 33.44 24.99 -70.79
C PRO A 423 33.28 25.35 -72.27
N THR A 424 33.26 24.35 -73.14
CA THR A 424 33.19 24.53 -74.60
C THR A 424 32.02 25.41 -75.02
N GLU A 425 30.88 25.31 -74.33
CA GLU A 425 29.67 26.09 -74.61
C GLU A 425 29.88 27.61 -74.41
N TYR A 426 30.72 28.01 -73.46
CA TYR A 426 31.06 29.41 -73.20
C TYR A 426 32.04 29.95 -74.24
N LEU A 427 33.00 29.13 -74.66
CA LEU A 427 33.93 29.48 -75.74
C LEU A 427 33.20 29.63 -77.08
N ASP A 428 32.24 28.76 -77.38
CA ASP A 428 31.43 28.84 -78.59
C ASP A 428 30.52 30.06 -78.59
N PHE A 429 29.99 30.45 -77.43
CA PHE A 429 29.26 31.71 -77.28
C PHE A 429 30.14 32.93 -77.59
N LEU A 430 31.36 32.98 -77.06
CA LEU A 430 32.30 34.07 -77.32
C LEU A 430 32.73 34.11 -78.80
N LYS A 431 32.99 32.96 -79.43
CA LYS A 431 33.28 32.88 -80.88
C LYS A 431 32.10 33.37 -81.72
N ALA A 432 30.87 33.01 -81.35
CA ALA A 432 29.67 33.48 -82.03
C ALA A 432 29.46 34.99 -81.84
N LEU A 433 29.88 35.56 -80.70
CA LEU A 433 29.88 37.00 -80.47
C LEU A 433 30.87 37.72 -81.39
N ASP A 434 32.12 37.23 -81.44
CA ASP A 434 33.17 37.72 -82.34
C ASP A 434 32.72 37.65 -83.81
N GLY A 435 32.04 36.57 -84.20
CA GLY A 435 31.47 36.41 -85.54
C GLY A 435 30.39 37.43 -85.90
N ILE A 436 29.57 37.87 -84.94
CA ILE A 436 28.54 38.90 -85.16
C ILE A 436 29.17 40.30 -85.26
N ASP A 437 30.28 40.55 -84.54
CA ASP A 437 31.00 41.85 -84.57
C ASP A 437 31.79 42.09 -85.87
N ASN A 438 32.05 41.03 -86.66
CA ASN A 438 32.80 41.16 -87.91
C ASN A 438 32.12 42.17 -88.88
N TYR A 439 32.89 43.16 -89.35
CA TYR A 439 32.42 44.20 -90.28
C TYR A 439 31.85 43.63 -91.59
N SER A 440 32.20 42.41 -91.97
CA SER A 440 31.60 41.72 -93.12
C SER A 440 30.07 41.56 -93.00
N ASN A 441 29.51 41.69 -91.79
CA ASN A 441 28.08 41.64 -91.54
C ASN A 441 27.41 43.04 -91.50
N SER A 442 28.16 44.11 -91.75
CA SER A 442 27.63 45.49 -91.71
C SER A 442 26.87 45.81 -93.00
N PRO A 443 25.78 46.60 -92.94
CA PRO A 443 25.13 47.13 -94.14
C PRO A 443 26.04 48.12 -94.86
N PRO A 444 25.93 48.25 -96.20
CA PRO A 444 26.74 49.20 -96.99
C PRO A 444 26.59 50.67 -96.60
N ILE A 445 25.53 50.99 -95.84
CA ILE A 445 25.15 52.36 -95.44
C ILE A 445 25.88 52.78 -94.14
N ILE A 446 26.48 51.84 -93.40
CA ILE A 446 27.13 52.09 -92.11
C ILE A 446 28.66 52.06 -92.30
N ASN A 447 29.35 53.11 -91.84
CA ASN A 447 30.81 53.16 -91.88
C ASN A 447 31.44 52.32 -90.74
N GLU A 448 32.74 52.05 -90.86
CA GLU A 448 33.48 51.21 -89.92
C GLU A 448 33.49 51.80 -88.49
N GLU A 449 33.56 53.12 -88.34
CA GLU A 449 33.54 53.80 -87.03
C GLU A 449 32.20 53.67 -86.30
N LEU A 450 31.07 53.85 -87.00
CA LEU A 450 29.74 53.62 -86.43
C LEU A 450 29.52 52.15 -86.09
N TRP A 451 30.02 51.24 -86.94
CA TRP A 451 29.95 49.80 -86.68
C TRP A 451 30.74 49.41 -85.42
N ASN A 452 31.98 49.88 -85.28
CA ASN A 452 32.80 49.62 -84.09
C ASN A 452 32.16 50.20 -82.81
N SER A 453 31.55 51.38 -82.91
CA SER A 453 30.80 52.01 -81.81
C SER A 453 29.56 51.18 -81.41
N LEU A 454 28.82 50.67 -82.40
CA LEU A 454 27.70 49.76 -82.18
C LEU A 454 28.14 48.46 -81.50
N CYS A 455 29.21 47.82 -82.01
CA CYS A 455 29.78 46.59 -81.46
C CYS A 455 30.19 46.79 -79.98
N ARG A 456 30.84 47.91 -79.66
CA ARG A 456 31.21 48.29 -78.28
C ARG A 456 29.98 48.42 -77.37
N ILE A 457 28.97 49.18 -77.78
CA ILE A 457 27.75 49.40 -76.99
C ILE A 457 26.96 48.09 -76.82
N ARG A 458 26.92 47.24 -77.86
CA ARG A 458 26.29 45.92 -77.83
C ARG A 458 26.99 44.97 -76.85
N ARG A 459 28.32 44.93 -76.85
CA ARG A 459 29.11 44.14 -75.88
C ARG A 459 28.89 44.62 -74.44
N LEU A 460 28.86 45.94 -74.23
CA LEU A 460 28.59 46.53 -72.91
C LEU A 460 27.16 46.23 -72.41
N LYS A 461 26.18 46.22 -73.30
CA LYS A 461 24.81 45.77 -73.00
C LYS A 461 24.75 44.26 -72.72
N LEU A 462 25.48 43.45 -73.49
CA LEU A 462 25.52 42.01 -73.25
C LEU A 462 26.17 41.67 -71.90
N GLU A 463 27.22 42.41 -71.52
CA GLU A 463 27.84 42.32 -70.20
C GLU A 463 26.82 42.63 -69.08
N SER A 464 26.02 43.70 -69.21
CA SER A 464 24.99 44.04 -68.22
C SER A 464 23.87 43.01 -68.14
N GLU A 465 23.45 42.45 -69.28
CA GLU A 465 22.43 41.38 -69.33
C GLU A 465 22.93 40.13 -68.58
N LEU A 466 24.17 39.70 -68.83
CA LEU A 466 24.78 38.56 -68.15
C LEU A 466 24.98 38.81 -66.65
N LYS A 467 25.42 40.01 -66.24
CA LYS A 467 25.52 40.40 -64.82
C LYS A 467 24.17 40.43 -64.12
N THR A 468 23.13 40.94 -64.79
CA THR A 468 21.75 40.94 -64.26
C THR A 468 21.26 39.51 -64.06
N ARG A 469 21.54 38.62 -65.02
CA ARG A 469 21.18 37.20 -64.91
C ARG A 469 21.94 36.49 -63.79
N ARG A 470 23.23 36.78 -63.61
CA ARG A 470 24.02 36.29 -62.47
C ARG A 470 23.39 36.70 -61.14
N ALA A 471 23.11 37.99 -60.96
CA ALA A 471 22.51 38.50 -59.73
C ALA A 471 21.12 37.89 -59.47
N ALA A 472 20.34 37.60 -60.52
CA ALA A 472 19.07 36.88 -60.38
C ALA A 472 19.24 35.44 -59.86
N LEU A 473 20.30 34.73 -60.26
CA LEU A 473 20.61 33.40 -59.75
C LEU A 473 21.05 33.44 -58.28
N GLU A 474 21.89 34.42 -57.89
CA GLU A 474 22.29 34.61 -56.50
C GLU A 474 21.08 34.91 -55.58
N VAL A 475 20.13 35.71 -56.06
CA VAL A 475 18.85 35.93 -55.35
C VAL A 475 18.07 34.63 -55.21
N ALA A 476 17.93 33.85 -56.28
CA ALA A 476 17.21 32.57 -56.23
C ALA A 476 17.86 31.56 -55.27
N GLU A 477 19.19 31.43 -55.27
CA GLU A 477 19.93 30.54 -54.37
C GLU A 477 19.82 30.96 -52.90
N SER A 478 19.91 32.27 -52.63
CA SER A 478 19.75 32.80 -51.27
C SER A 478 18.33 32.62 -50.74
N GLU A 479 17.30 32.90 -51.56
CA GLU A 479 15.89 32.66 -51.20
C GLU A 479 15.60 31.17 -50.96
N GLN A 480 16.16 30.27 -51.79
CA GLN A 480 16.04 28.83 -51.57
C GLN A 480 16.69 28.42 -50.24
N THR A 481 17.86 28.97 -49.92
CA THR A 481 18.55 28.71 -48.66
C THR A 481 17.69 29.15 -47.48
N VAL A 482 17.12 30.36 -47.51
CA VAL A 482 16.18 30.84 -46.48
C VAL A 482 15.01 29.86 -46.31
N SER A 483 14.41 29.39 -47.41
CA SER A 483 13.30 28.43 -47.36
C SER A 483 13.68 27.12 -46.66
N ILE A 484 14.87 26.57 -46.93
CA ILE A 484 15.36 25.35 -46.28
C ILE A 484 15.51 25.55 -44.77
N TYR A 485 16.13 26.64 -44.34
CA TYR A 485 16.29 26.93 -42.91
C TYR A 485 14.95 27.21 -42.23
N GLN A 486 14.02 27.90 -42.89
CA GLN A 486 12.66 28.11 -42.37
C GLN A 486 11.90 26.80 -42.17
N LYS A 487 11.99 25.84 -43.12
CA LYS A 487 11.42 24.49 -42.95
C LYS A 487 12.05 23.76 -41.77
N ARG A 488 13.36 23.83 -41.60
CA ARG A 488 14.06 23.24 -40.46
C ARG A 488 13.61 23.85 -39.13
N LEU A 489 13.47 25.18 -39.07
CA LEU A 489 12.97 25.90 -37.89
C LEU A 489 11.54 25.44 -37.54
N ALA A 490 10.66 25.32 -38.54
CA ALA A 490 9.29 24.83 -38.32
C ALA A 490 9.28 23.41 -37.72
N ASN A 491 10.12 22.51 -38.25
CA ASN A 491 10.26 21.15 -37.74
C ASN A 491 10.77 21.11 -36.28
N GLU A 492 11.80 21.90 -35.95
CA GLU A 492 12.30 21.95 -34.57
C GLU A 492 11.29 22.57 -33.60
N LYS A 493 10.52 23.58 -34.03
CA LYS A 493 9.41 24.12 -33.23
C LYS A 493 8.32 23.08 -32.99
N GLN A 494 7.98 22.29 -34.00
CA GLN A 494 7.02 21.19 -33.85
C GLN A 494 7.53 20.13 -32.87
N ASN A 495 8.81 19.73 -32.97
CA ASN A 495 9.41 18.81 -32.02
C ASN A 495 9.38 19.36 -30.59
N LEU A 496 9.69 20.64 -30.40
CA LEU A 496 9.64 21.31 -29.11
C LEU A 496 8.22 21.26 -28.51
N LEU A 497 7.18 21.56 -29.30
CA LEU A 497 5.79 21.42 -28.86
C LEU A 497 5.48 19.98 -28.41
N THR A 498 5.91 18.96 -29.17
CA THR A 498 5.67 17.56 -28.76
C THR A 498 6.39 17.19 -27.46
N LEU A 499 7.57 17.75 -27.19
CA LEU A 499 8.29 17.53 -25.93
C LEU A 499 7.60 18.25 -24.78
N GLN A 500 7.08 19.46 -25.01
CA GLN A 500 6.28 20.20 -24.03
C GLN A 500 4.98 19.48 -23.69
N ASP A 501 4.28 18.90 -24.67
CA ASP A 501 3.09 18.09 -24.45
C ASP A 501 3.41 16.83 -23.62
N LYS A 502 4.52 16.16 -23.91
CA LYS A 502 5.00 15.03 -23.10
C LYS A 502 5.30 15.46 -21.67
N LEU A 503 5.92 16.62 -21.48
CA LEU A 503 6.21 17.16 -20.16
C LEU A 503 4.92 17.45 -19.38
N GLN A 504 3.90 17.99 -20.06
CA GLN A 504 2.61 18.25 -19.43
C GLN A 504 1.90 16.96 -19.02
N LYS A 505 1.85 15.96 -19.91
CA LYS A 505 1.30 14.63 -19.57
C LYS A 505 1.96 14.02 -18.34
N ILE A 506 3.29 14.05 -18.25
CA ILE A 506 4.02 13.53 -17.09
C ILE A 506 3.65 14.31 -15.81
N LYS A 507 3.45 15.63 -15.89
CA LYS A 507 3.00 16.42 -14.74
C LYS A 507 1.58 16.04 -14.32
N ASP A 508 0.69 15.84 -15.28
CA ASP A 508 -0.70 15.46 -15.03
C ASP A 508 -0.75 14.05 -14.39
N ASP A 509 0.01 13.09 -14.91
CA ASP A 509 0.18 11.75 -14.32
C ASP A 509 0.69 11.84 -12.87
N LEU A 510 1.66 12.72 -12.60
CA LEU A 510 2.15 12.95 -11.23
C LEU A 510 1.11 13.59 -10.31
N LEU A 511 0.26 14.48 -10.84
CA LEU A 511 -0.85 15.05 -10.07
C LEU A 511 -1.91 14.00 -9.77
N GLU A 512 -2.21 13.12 -10.72
CA GLU A 512 -3.12 11.99 -10.53
C GLU A 512 -2.60 11.06 -9.43
N ILE A 513 -1.32 10.67 -9.48
CA ILE A 513 -0.71 9.83 -8.43
C ILE A 513 -0.71 10.53 -7.05
N LYS A 514 -0.62 11.87 -7.01
CA LYS A 514 -0.70 12.67 -5.77
C LYS A 514 -2.09 12.71 -5.16
N HIS A 515 -3.12 12.86 -5.99
CA HIS A 515 -4.48 13.13 -5.53
C HIS A 515 -5.35 11.87 -5.46
N ASN A 516 -5.17 10.94 -6.41
CA ASN A 516 -5.90 9.68 -6.45
C ASN A 516 -5.27 8.67 -5.48
N THR A 517 -5.57 8.87 -4.19
CA THR A 517 -4.98 8.11 -3.11
C THR A 517 -5.95 7.11 -2.53
N GLU A 518 -5.51 5.86 -2.43
CA GLU A 518 -6.22 4.86 -1.63
C GLU A 518 -6.02 5.16 -0.15
N ILE A 519 -7.14 5.33 0.54
CA ILE A 519 -7.22 5.50 2.00
C ILE A 519 -7.73 4.22 2.64
N GLN A 520 -7.29 3.99 3.88
CA GLN A 520 -7.74 2.89 4.71
C GLN A 520 -8.61 3.43 5.83
N ILE A 521 -9.79 2.85 6.01
CA ILE A 521 -10.72 3.22 7.07
C ILE A 521 -11.08 1.94 7.82
N VAL A 522 -10.89 1.94 9.13
CA VAL A 522 -11.28 0.82 10.00
C VAL A 522 -12.66 1.12 10.56
N MET A 523 -13.63 0.27 10.25
CA MET A 523 -15.03 0.43 10.68
C MET A 523 -15.58 -0.87 11.25
N LYS A 524 -16.60 -0.76 12.10
CA LYS A 524 -17.36 -1.93 12.56
C LYS A 524 -18.18 -2.50 11.39
N GLY A 525 -18.25 -3.83 11.29
CA GLY A 525 -18.89 -4.51 10.15
C GLY A 525 -20.35 -4.10 9.89
N GLY A 526 -21.11 -3.74 10.93
CA GLY A 526 -22.48 -3.25 10.78
C GLY A 526 -22.64 -1.89 10.08
N LEU A 527 -21.53 -1.17 9.84
CA LEU A 527 -21.51 0.11 9.11
C LEU A 527 -21.16 -0.06 7.61
N VAL A 528 -20.87 -1.29 7.18
CA VAL A 528 -20.52 -1.60 5.79
C VAL A 528 -21.70 -2.33 5.14
N GLU A 529 -22.40 -1.65 4.24
CA GLU A 529 -23.54 -2.22 3.50
C GLU A 529 -23.10 -3.04 2.26
N VAL A 530 -21.84 -2.92 1.88
CA VAL A 530 -21.26 -3.63 0.72
C VAL A 530 -21.01 -5.09 1.07
N LYS A 531 -21.40 -6.01 0.17
CA LYS A 531 -21.08 -7.42 0.32
C LYS A 531 -19.59 -7.63 0.11
N THR A 532 -18.89 -8.03 1.16
CA THR A 532 -17.44 -8.29 1.14
C THR A 532 -17.17 -9.76 0.82
N THR A 533 -16.46 -10.02 -0.27
CA THR A 533 -15.82 -11.30 -0.61
C THR A 533 -14.37 -11.36 -0.13
N GLY A 534 -13.79 -10.21 0.22
CA GLY A 534 -12.39 -10.05 0.64
C GLY A 534 -11.51 -9.48 -0.46
N SER A 535 -12.07 -9.19 -1.64
CA SER A 535 -11.36 -8.54 -2.75
C SER A 535 -11.43 -7.01 -2.62
N LEU A 536 -10.35 -6.31 -3.02
CA LEU A 536 -10.35 -4.85 -3.12
C LEU A 536 -11.38 -4.33 -4.14
N SER A 537 -11.74 -5.15 -5.14
CA SER A 537 -12.74 -4.81 -6.16
C SER A 537 -14.15 -4.67 -5.60
N ASP A 538 -14.43 -5.23 -4.43
CA ASP A 538 -15.75 -5.13 -3.80
C ASP A 538 -16.15 -3.66 -3.54
N PHE A 539 -15.15 -2.79 -3.35
CA PHE A 539 -15.34 -1.38 -3.01
C PHE A 539 -15.31 -0.44 -4.23
N SER A 540 -15.17 -0.93 -5.46
CA SER A 540 -15.05 -0.07 -6.65
C SER A 540 -16.28 0.82 -6.88
N ASN A 541 -17.47 0.36 -6.46
CA ASN A 541 -18.72 1.12 -6.53
C ASN A 541 -19.20 1.60 -5.15
N ALA A 542 -18.33 1.58 -4.15
CA ALA A 542 -18.68 2.01 -2.79
C ALA A 542 -18.53 3.53 -2.66
N VAL A 543 -19.42 4.13 -1.88
CA VAL A 543 -19.38 5.56 -1.56
C VAL A 543 -19.29 5.73 -0.05
N LEU A 544 -18.34 6.54 0.40
CA LEU A 544 -18.23 6.91 1.81
C LEU A 544 -19.24 8.01 2.14
N ILE A 545 -20.16 7.73 3.08
CA ILE A 545 -21.19 8.66 3.52
C ILE A 545 -20.92 9.07 4.97
N THR A 546 -20.97 10.36 5.26
CA THR A 546 -20.80 10.86 6.62
C THR A 546 -22.04 10.55 7.48
N ARG A 547 -21.81 10.23 8.75
CA ARG A 547 -22.88 9.91 9.73
C ARG A 547 -23.96 10.99 9.77
N GLY A 548 -23.58 12.27 9.76
CA GLY A 548 -24.53 13.38 9.81
C GLY A 548 -25.52 13.41 8.63
N LYS A 549 -25.12 12.95 7.43
CA LYS A 549 -26.04 12.83 6.30
C LYS A 549 -27.07 11.72 6.55
N VAL A 550 -26.63 10.59 7.09
CA VAL A 550 -27.53 9.47 7.44
C VAL A 550 -28.50 9.88 8.54
N GLU A 551 -28.03 10.58 9.56
CA GLU A 551 -28.87 11.10 10.66
C GLU A 551 -29.88 12.13 10.16
N ALA A 552 -29.49 13.06 9.29
CA ALA A 552 -30.40 14.02 8.67
C ALA A 552 -31.51 13.30 7.86
N ILE A 553 -31.16 12.26 7.11
CA ILE A 553 -32.14 11.43 6.39
C ILE A 553 -33.05 10.70 7.38
N ASN A 554 -32.51 10.11 8.45
CA ASN A 554 -33.28 9.42 9.48
C ASN A 554 -34.27 10.36 10.18
N GLU A 555 -33.91 11.62 10.42
CA GLU A 555 -34.82 12.63 10.94
C GLU A 555 -35.96 12.94 9.97
N LEU A 556 -35.67 13.07 8.67
CA LEU A 556 -36.68 13.29 7.64
C LEU A 556 -37.63 12.08 7.55
N VAL A 557 -37.10 10.85 7.59
CA VAL A 557 -37.89 9.61 7.62
C VAL A 557 -38.76 9.56 8.86
N ARG A 558 -38.23 9.92 10.04
CA ARG A 558 -39.01 9.99 11.29
C ARG A 558 -40.13 11.03 11.21
N LYS A 559 -39.86 12.21 10.63
CA LYS A 559 -40.88 13.26 10.39
C LYS A 559 -41.96 12.75 9.43
N ALA A 560 -41.60 12.09 8.34
CA ALA A 560 -42.54 11.50 7.39
C ALA A 560 -43.36 10.36 8.02
N GLY A 561 -42.72 9.49 8.80
CA GLY A 561 -43.37 8.41 9.54
C GLY A 561 -44.41 8.93 10.54
N LYS A 562 -44.07 9.99 11.31
CA LYS A 562 -45.03 10.68 12.20
C LYS A 562 -46.23 11.23 11.43
N LYS A 563 -46.02 11.84 10.25
CA LYS A 563 -47.11 12.31 9.39
C LYS A 563 -48.00 11.16 8.91
N LYS A 564 -47.41 10.04 8.48
CA LYS A 564 -48.13 8.83 8.06
C LYS A 564 -48.97 8.26 9.19
N LEU A 565 -48.38 8.11 10.39
CA LEU A 565 -49.11 7.62 11.57
C LEU A 565 -50.26 8.56 11.94
N ALA A 566 -50.05 9.87 11.94
CA ALA A 566 -51.11 10.84 12.21
C ALA A 566 -52.26 10.74 11.20
N ALA A 567 -51.96 10.52 9.91
CA ALA A 567 -52.98 10.28 8.90
C ALA A 567 -53.73 8.95 9.12
N MET A 568 -53.02 7.88 9.49
CA MET A 568 -53.64 6.59 9.81
C MET A 568 -54.53 6.68 11.06
N TYR A 569 -54.12 7.39 12.11
CA TYR A 569 -54.95 7.63 13.28
C TYR A 569 -56.23 8.39 12.92
N ARG A 570 -56.12 9.44 12.09
CA ARG A 570 -57.31 10.18 11.62
C ARG A 570 -58.26 9.30 10.82
N LEU A 571 -57.74 8.44 9.95
CA LEU A 571 -58.56 7.48 9.20
C LEU A 571 -59.18 6.42 10.11
N GLY A 572 -58.45 5.93 11.11
CA GLY A 572 -58.98 4.97 12.10
C GLY A 572 -60.13 5.55 12.92
N ILE A 573 -59.98 6.79 13.41
CA ILE A 573 -61.06 7.52 14.11
C ILE A 573 -62.27 7.73 13.20
N PHE A 574 -62.04 8.06 11.92
CA PHE A 574 -63.13 8.24 10.95
C PHE A 574 -63.91 6.94 10.68
N VAL A 575 -63.26 5.78 10.80
CA VAL A 575 -63.91 4.47 10.66
C VAL A 575 -64.68 4.08 11.93
N GLU A 576 -64.18 4.45 13.11
CA GLU A 576 -64.91 4.26 14.38
C GLU A 576 -66.10 5.21 14.55
N GLU A 577 -66.07 6.42 13.99
CA GLU A 577 -67.21 7.35 14.03
C GLU A 577 -68.32 7.01 13.02
N PHE A 578 -68.05 6.17 12.02
CA PHE A 578 -69.02 5.74 11.00
C PHE A 578 -69.59 4.33 11.23
N LEU A 579 -69.03 3.56 12.16
CA LEU A 579 -69.56 2.29 12.68
C LEU A 579 -70.44 2.57 13.91
#